data_AF-A0A7J6RXW6-F1
#
_entry.id   AF-A0A7J6RXW6-F1
#
_cell.length_a   1.000
_cell.length_b   1.000
_cell.length_c   1.000
_cell.angle_alpha   90.00
_cell.angle_beta   90.00
_cell.angle_gamma   90.00
#
_symmetry.space_group_name_H-M   'P 1'
#
loop_
_entity.id
_entity.type
_entity.pdbx_description
1 polymer ?
#
loop_
_entity_poly.entity_id
_entity_poly.type
_entity_poly.pdbx_seq_one_letter_code
_entity_poly.pdbx_strand_id
1 'polypeptide(L)'
;ELKLYDGKDWSEKHGTSASLRQVRISTRAKRPTICAKLKDVGVTVISKPVPSSSTEGQQQQISLWLSIGDVAIIDLLQASVYQYILVYYEGNKGDHPKGTNVSMVLLRFDSSPGGRSSEDTQISHSRLEISILPLRLTLDQDTLHWLDAFADSVSMYVYAAMDVEAPLFEDEDEEGGEGTVEHIMPSTTTIRTPSPPGVWLDSVKISELLVCIDYRCKRVNMRRLRRGDRAELINLLPILEGLEVKFRSAHLQSIRSVSQLSEL
;
A
#
# COMPACT_ATOMS: atom_id res chain seq x y z
N GLU A 1 20.80 3.07 1.37
CA GLU A 1 20.60 2.34 0.10
C GLU A 1 19.44 1.37 0.22
N LEU A 2 18.31 1.75 -0.39
CA LEU A 2 17.20 0.88 -0.74
C LEU A 2 17.55 0.20 -2.07
N LYS A 3 17.48 -1.13 -2.13
CA LYS A 3 17.35 -1.82 -3.42
C LYS A 3 15.89 -2.22 -3.59
N LEU A 4 15.16 -1.36 -4.29
CA LEU A 4 14.01 -1.79 -5.08
C LEU A 4 14.49 -2.91 -6.02
N TYR A 5 13.68 -3.95 -6.15
CA TYR A 5 13.98 -5.13 -6.93
C TYR A 5 14.20 -4.74 -8.40
N ASP A 6 15.42 -4.93 -8.90
CA ASP A 6 15.73 -4.85 -10.33
C ASP A 6 15.25 -6.16 -10.98
N GLY A 7 14.38 -6.01 -11.98
CA GLY A 7 13.83 -7.13 -12.73
C GLY A 7 14.95 -7.82 -13.50
N LYS A 8 15.29 -9.06 -13.13
CA LYS A 8 16.12 -9.92 -13.97
C LYS A 8 15.62 -11.37 -13.98
N ASP A 9 15.16 -11.73 -15.18
CA ASP A 9 15.17 -13.03 -15.85
C ASP A 9 14.38 -14.20 -15.25
N TRP A 10 13.19 -14.43 -15.83
CA TRP A 10 12.36 -15.64 -15.68
C TRP A 10 12.89 -16.83 -16.50
N SER A 11 14.20 -17.01 -16.59
CA SER A 11 14.75 -18.14 -17.34
C SER A 11 15.89 -18.83 -16.60
N GLU A 12 15.60 -19.43 -15.46
CA GLU A 12 16.41 -20.54 -14.96
C GLU A 12 15.50 -21.61 -14.35
N LYS A 13 15.50 -22.79 -15.00
CA LYS A 13 14.80 -23.98 -14.53
C LYS A 13 15.66 -24.73 -13.51
N HIS A 14 14.93 -25.42 -12.62
CA HIS A 14 15.27 -26.55 -11.77
C HIS A 14 15.86 -26.29 -10.38
N GLY A 15 15.19 -26.86 -9.37
CA GLY A 15 15.75 -27.10 -8.04
C GLY A 15 14.71 -27.11 -6.93
N THR A 16 14.21 -28.28 -6.58
CA THR A 16 13.38 -28.58 -5.39
C THR A 16 13.93 -27.97 -4.09
N SER A 17 13.15 -27.08 -3.44
CA SER A 17 12.88 -27.02 -2.00
C SER A 17 12.10 -25.73 -1.71
N ALA A 18 10.83 -25.86 -1.31
CA ALA A 18 9.97 -24.72 -0.97
C ALA A 18 10.43 -24.07 0.35
N SER A 19 11.39 -23.16 0.25
CA SER A 19 11.80 -22.28 1.34
C SER A 19 10.78 -21.15 1.49
N LEU A 20 10.11 -21.10 2.64
CA LEU A 20 9.25 -20.00 3.09
C LEU A 20 10.02 -18.67 2.97
N ARG A 21 9.68 -17.85 1.98
CA ARG A 21 10.27 -16.52 1.81
C ARG A 21 9.71 -15.55 2.86
N GLN A 22 10.37 -15.49 4.01
CA GLN A 22 10.14 -14.47 5.03
C GLN A 22 10.69 -13.12 4.52
N VAL A 23 9.81 -12.17 4.21
CA VAL A 23 10.21 -10.79 3.89
C VAL A 23 10.54 -10.08 5.21
N ARG A 24 11.82 -9.72 5.40
CA ARG A 24 12.31 -9.04 6.60
C ARG A 24 12.54 -7.55 6.30
N ILE A 25 11.76 -6.69 6.93
CA ILE A 25 12.00 -5.25 6.93
C ILE A 25 12.76 -4.94 8.23
N SER A 26 14.06 -4.62 8.12
CA SER A 26 14.95 -4.40 9.26
C SER A 26 15.43 -2.94 9.29
N THR A 27 14.89 -2.15 10.21
CA THR A 27 15.39 -0.81 10.53
C THR A 27 16.37 -0.92 11.71
N ARG A 28 17.69 -0.82 11.45
CA ARG A 28 18.86 -0.56 12.36
C ARG A 28 18.93 -1.14 13.79
N ALA A 29 17.94 -1.88 14.29
CA ALA A 29 17.88 -2.46 15.61
C ALA A 29 18.57 -3.83 15.59
N LYS A 30 19.40 -4.11 16.60
CA LYS A 30 20.12 -5.39 16.74
C LYS A 30 19.20 -6.61 16.93
N ARG A 31 17.90 -6.39 17.13
CA ARG A 31 16.85 -7.41 17.22
C ARG A 31 15.58 -6.91 16.50
N PRO A 32 14.87 -7.77 15.76
CA PRO A 32 13.62 -7.40 15.12
C PRO A 32 12.54 -7.10 16.17
N THR A 33 11.82 -6.00 16.00
CA THR A 33 10.73 -5.60 16.90
C THR A 33 9.35 -6.00 16.37
N ILE A 34 9.22 -6.20 15.06
CA ILE A 34 8.01 -6.69 14.40
C ILE A 34 8.40 -7.69 13.31
N CYS A 35 7.55 -8.69 13.06
CA CYS A 35 7.72 -9.62 11.94
C CYS A 35 6.40 -9.83 11.19
N ALA A 36 6.41 -9.62 9.88
CA ALA A 36 5.30 -10.05 9.02
C ALA A 36 5.49 -11.51 8.57
N LYS A 37 4.42 -12.30 8.66
CA LYS A 37 4.38 -13.69 8.19
C LYS A 37 3.22 -13.84 7.21
N LEU A 38 3.55 -14.25 6.00
CA LEU A 38 2.60 -14.55 4.95
C LEU A 38 2.64 -16.06 4.67
N LYS A 39 1.50 -16.70 4.48
CA LYS A 39 1.38 -18.09 4.02
C LYS A 39 0.48 -18.18 2.81
N ASP A 40 0.71 -19.22 2.01
CA ASP A 40 -0.05 -19.55 0.81
C ASP A 40 -0.23 -18.33 -0.11
N VAL A 41 0.89 -17.68 -0.43
CA VAL A 41 0.92 -16.53 -1.34
C VAL A 41 0.84 -17.07 -2.77
N GLY A 42 -0.26 -16.78 -3.45
CA GLY A 42 -0.49 -17.11 -4.85
C GLY A 42 -0.58 -15.85 -5.69
N VAL A 43 0.22 -15.80 -6.77
CA VAL A 43 0.10 -14.77 -7.81
C VAL A 43 -0.24 -15.48 -9.11
N THR A 44 -1.33 -15.06 -9.75
CA THR A 44 -1.76 -15.58 -11.05
C THR A 44 -1.88 -14.42 -12.02
N VAL A 45 -1.21 -14.53 -13.16
CA VAL A 45 -1.31 -13.56 -14.25
C VAL A 45 -1.84 -14.30 -15.47
N ILE A 46 -2.92 -13.79 -16.04
CA ILE A 46 -3.58 -14.35 -17.22
C ILE A 46 -3.59 -13.25 -18.28
N SER A 47 -2.95 -13.50 -19.41
CA SER A 47 -3.09 -12.66 -20.60
C SER A 47 -3.89 -13.43 -21.64
N LYS A 48 -4.94 -12.81 -22.18
CA LYS A 48 -5.77 -13.37 -23.24
C LYS A 48 -5.72 -12.44 -24.46
N PRO A 49 -5.47 -12.96 -25.67
CA PRO A 49 -5.63 -12.17 -26.87
C PRO A 49 -7.12 -11.86 -27.06
N VAL A 50 -7.45 -10.61 -27.34
CA VAL A 50 -8.80 -10.18 -27.71
C VAL A 50 -8.91 -10.30 -29.23
N PRO A 51 -9.88 -11.06 -29.77
CA PRO A 51 -10.05 -11.18 -31.21
C PRO A 51 -10.49 -9.82 -31.78
N SER A 52 -9.60 -9.15 -32.52
CA SER A 52 -9.92 -7.94 -33.27
C SER A 52 -10.46 -8.29 -34.65
N SER A 53 -11.50 -7.59 -35.10
CA SER A 53 -12.04 -7.68 -36.46
C SER A 53 -11.19 -6.94 -37.50
N SER A 54 -10.11 -6.28 -37.07
CA SER A 54 -9.20 -5.50 -37.91
C SER A 54 -7.74 -5.95 -37.74
N THR A 55 -6.98 -5.83 -38.82
CA THR A 55 -5.62 -6.35 -39.04
C THR A 55 -4.50 -5.61 -38.30
N GLU A 56 -4.82 -4.66 -37.42
CA GLU A 56 -3.84 -3.84 -36.71
C GLU A 56 -3.91 -4.05 -35.19
N GLY A 57 -2.81 -4.55 -34.63
CA GLY A 57 -2.55 -4.64 -33.19
C GLY A 57 -3.33 -5.75 -32.47
N GLN A 58 -2.63 -6.81 -32.05
CA GLN A 58 -3.21 -7.78 -31.11
C GLN A 58 -3.45 -7.10 -29.77
N GLN A 59 -4.71 -6.77 -29.48
CA GLN A 59 -5.10 -6.27 -28.17
C GLN A 59 -5.08 -7.42 -27.16
N GLN A 60 -4.61 -7.12 -25.94
CA GLN A 60 -4.54 -8.12 -24.86
C GLN A 60 -5.40 -7.68 -23.69
N GLN A 61 -6.15 -8.64 -23.14
CA GLN A 61 -6.79 -8.52 -21.84
C GLN A 61 -5.85 -9.12 -20.80
N ILE A 62 -5.61 -8.41 -19.70
CA ILE A 62 -4.72 -8.81 -18.61
C ILE A 62 -5.55 -8.96 -17.33
N SER A 63 -5.46 -10.11 -16.68
CA SER A 63 -6.03 -10.36 -15.35
C SER A 63 -4.90 -10.74 -14.39
N LEU A 64 -4.79 -10.05 -13.27
CA LEU A 64 -3.83 -10.30 -12.20
C LEU A 64 -4.58 -10.60 -10.90
N TRP A 65 -4.33 -11.77 -10.33
CA TRP A 65 -4.90 -12.18 -9.05
C TRP A 65 -3.77 -12.40 -8.05
N LEU A 66 -3.82 -11.68 -6.93
CA LEU A 66 -2.98 -11.89 -5.75
C LEU A 66 -3.86 -12.46 -4.64
N SER A 67 -3.42 -13.57 -4.07
CA SER A 67 -4.08 -14.26 -2.97
C SER A 67 -3.08 -14.54 -1.87
N ILE A 68 -3.47 -14.30 -0.62
CA ILE A 68 -2.65 -14.62 0.55
C ILE A 68 -3.53 -15.41 1.51
N GLY A 69 -3.17 -16.67 1.75
CA GLY A 69 -3.89 -17.57 2.66
C GLY A 69 -3.98 -17.02 4.07
N ASP A 70 -2.84 -16.76 4.71
CA ASP A 70 -2.76 -16.18 6.05
C ASP A 70 -1.78 -15.00 6.08
N VAL A 71 -2.20 -13.94 6.76
CA VAL A 71 -1.37 -12.79 7.12
C VAL A 71 -1.32 -12.69 8.64
N ALA A 72 -0.11 -12.62 9.20
CA ALA A 72 0.10 -12.31 10.60
C ALA A 72 1.22 -11.28 10.76
N ILE A 73 0.97 -10.24 11.53
CA ILE A 73 2.00 -9.33 12.03
C ILE A 73 2.27 -9.74 13.48
N ILE A 74 3.48 -10.20 13.75
CA ILE A 74 3.92 -10.70 15.05
C ILE A 74 4.56 -9.54 15.80
N ASP A 75 4.13 -9.35 17.04
CA ASP A 75 4.75 -8.42 17.97
C ASP A 75 5.97 -9.11 18.62
N LEU A 76 7.15 -8.52 18.44
CA LEU A 76 8.39 -8.99 19.06
C LEU A 76 8.95 -7.98 20.07
N LEU A 77 8.17 -6.95 20.42
CA LEU A 77 8.53 -6.01 21.48
C LEU A 77 8.47 -6.75 22.81
N GLN A 78 9.62 -6.79 23.51
CA GLN A 78 9.71 -7.49 24.80
C GLN A 78 8.78 -6.91 25.87
N ALA A 79 8.46 -5.62 25.77
CA ALA A 79 7.53 -4.97 26.68
C ALA A 79 6.07 -5.32 26.35
N SER A 80 5.77 -5.82 25.16
CA SER A 80 4.40 -6.05 24.70
C SER A 80 3.73 -7.19 25.46
N VAL A 81 2.45 -7.01 25.77
CA VAL A 81 1.59 -8.05 26.36
C VAL A 81 0.96 -8.97 25.33
N TYR A 82 0.98 -8.57 24.05
CA TYR A 82 0.43 -9.35 22.94
C TYR A 82 1.54 -10.04 22.15
N GLN A 83 1.21 -11.20 21.58
CA GLN A 83 2.11 -11.93 20.68
C GLN A 83 1.97 -11.47 19.23
N TYR A 84 0.81 -10.93 18.88
CA TYR A 84 0.48 -10.50 17.53
C TYR A 84 0.03 -9.06 17.55
N ILE A 85 0.24 -8.35 16.45
CA ILE A 85 -0.36 -7.06 16.17
C ILE A 85 -1.59 -7.26 15.31
N LEU A 86 -1.50 -8.11 14.27
CA LEU A 86 -2.57 -8.32 13.31
C LEU A 86 -2.66 -9.79 12.95
N VAL A 87 -3.87 -10.35 13.01
CA VAL A 87 -4.18 -11.73 12.57
C VAL A 87 -5.60 -11.79 12.02
N TYR A 88 -5.98 -12.93 11.47
CA TYR A 88 -7.37 -13.24 11.16
C TYR A 88 -8.25 -13.23 12.43
N TYR A 89 -9.44 -12.65 12.34
CA TYR A 89 -10.43 -12.67 13.40
C TYR A 89 -11.45 -13.79 13.18
N GLU A 90 -11.34 -14.85 13.97
CA GLU A 90 -12.26 -15.99 13.95
C GLU A 90 -13.55 -15.76 14.79
N GLY A 91 -13.59 -14.67 15.57
CA GLY A 91 -14.68 -14.39 16.51
C GLY A 91 -14.61 -15.25 17.79
N ASN A 92 -15.52 -14.98 18.72
CA ASN A 92 -15.77 -15.92 19.82
C ASN A 92 -16.60 -17.09 19.29
N LYS A 93 -16.28 -18.33 19.67
CA LYS A 93 -16.99 -19.56 19.25
C LYS A 93 -17.05 -19.83 17.74
N GLY A 94 -16.21 -19.19 16.93
CA GLY A 94 -16.16 -19.43 15.49
C GLY A 94 -17.26 -18.72 14.71
N ASP A 95 -17.74 -17.56 15.20
CA ASP A 95 -18.71 -16.71 14.50
C ASP A 95 -18.20 -16.21 13.13
N HIS A 96 -16.89 -16.24 12.93
CA HIS A 96 -16.24 -16.05 11.63
C HIS A 96 -15.36 -17.26 11.35
N PRO A 97 -15.93 -18.41 10.92
CA PRO A 97 -15.12 -19.56 10.61
C PRO A 97 -14.45 -19.34 9.26
N LYS A 98 -13.13 -19.49 9.21
CA LYS A 98 -12.40 -19.45 7.95
C LYS A 98 -12.70 -20.74 7.18
N GLY A 99 -13.36 -20.63 6.04
CA GLY A 99 -13.53 -21.76 5.13
C GLY A 99 -12.17 -22.34 4.71
N THR A 100 -12.11 -23.67 4.51
CA THR A 100 -10.90 -24.33 4.00
C THR A 100 -10.52 -23.75 2.63
N ASN A 101 -9.25 -23.37 2.43
CA ASN A 101 -8.72 -22.73 1.21
C ASN A 101 -9.22 -21.31 0.91
N VAL A 102 -9.83 -20.62 1.87
CA VAL A 102 -10.16 -19.19 1.69
C VAL A 102 -8.93 -18.34 1.97
N SER A 103 -8.62 -17.40 1.08
CA SER A 103 -7.52 -16.44 1.27
C SER A 103 -7.95 -15.30 2.18
N MET A 104 -7.10 -14.94 3.14
CA MET A 104 -7.30 -13.79 4.03
C MET A 104 -7.24 -12.46 3.28
N VAL A 105 -6.40 -12.37 2.24
CA VAL A 105 -6.33 -11.21 1.34
C VAL A 105 -6.48 -11.71 -0.09
N LEU A 106 -7.36 -11.06 -0.84
CA LEU A 106 -7.57 -11.29 -2.26
C LEU A 106 -7.61 -9.94 -2.98
N LEU A 107 -6.76 -9.80 -3.98
CA LEU A 107 -6.73 -8.66 -4.88
C LEU A 107 -6.88 -9.18 -6.30
N ARG A 108 -7.90 -8.70 -7.01
CA ARG A 108 -8.14 -9.01 -8.42
C ARG A 108 -8.09 -7.74 -9.21
N PHE A 109 -7.17 -7.69 -10.17
CA PHE A 109 -7.06 -6.64 -11.13
C PHE A 109 -7.38 -7.19 -12.50
N ASP A 110 -8.27 -6.54 -13.24
CA ASP A 110 -8.62 -6.89 -14.60
C ASP A 110 -8.49 -5.65 -15.47
N SER A 111 -7.69 -5.72 -16.53
CA SER A 111 -7.57 -4.70 -17.55
C SER A 111 -7.98 -5.28 -18.89
N SER A 112 -8.94 -4.62 -19.53
CA SER A 112 -9.40 -4.97 -20.86
C SER A 112 -9.19 -3.79 -21.81
N PRO A 113 -8.82 -4.05 -23.07
CA PRO A 113 -8.77 -3.00 -24.07
C PRO A 113 -10.19 -2.46 -24.27
N GLY A 114 -10.33 -1.14 -24.23
CA GLY A 114 -11.56 -0.42 -24.56
C GLY A 114 -11.55 0.07 -26.00
N GLY A 115 -12.52 0.93 -26.30
CA GLY A 115 -12.64 1.58 -27.61
C GLY A 115 -11.53 2.60 -27.87
N ARG A 116 -11.37 3.01 -29.13
CA ARG A 116 -10.55 4.17 -29.49
C ARG A 116 -11.30 5.45 -29.14
N SER A 117 -10.63 6.41 -28.50
CA SER A 117 -11.16 7.77 -28.40
C SER A 117 -11.14 8.47 -29.76
N SER A 118 -11.82 9.61 -29.88
CA SER A 118 -11.76 10.48 -31.07
C SER A 118 -10.36 11.01 -31.38
N GLU A 119 -9.40 10.86 -30.46
CA GLU A 119 -8.00 11.27 -30.58
C GLU A 119 -7.06 10.07 -30.80
N ASP A 120 -7.58 8.92 -31.25
CA ASP A 120 -6.83 7.69 -31.54
C ASP A 120 -6.08 7.10 -30.32
N THR A 121 -6.41 7.55 -29.12
CA THR A 121 -5.85 7.01 -27.88
C THR A 121 -6.66 5.77 -27.48
N GLN A 122 -5.97 4.65 -27.26
CA GLN A 122 -6.60 3.42 -26.79
C GLN A 122 -7.03 3.59 -25.34
N ILE A 123 -8.34 3.59 -25.09
CA ILE A 123 -8.88 3.59 -23.73
C ILE A 123 -8.74 2.17 -23.21
N SER A 124 -8.21 1.97 -22.00
CA SER A 124 -8.23 0.67 -21.34
C SER A 124 -9.22 0.73 -20.19
N HIS A 125 -10.04 -0.32 -20.06
CA HIS A 125 -10.97 -0.47 -18.96
C HIS A 125 -10.31 -1.30 -17.87
N SER A 126 -10.00 -0.67 -16.73
CA SER A 126 -9.33 -1.35 -15.62
C SER A 126 -10.19 -1.40 -14.36
N ARG A 127 -10.27 -2.57 -13.74
CA ARG A 127 -11.07 -2.84 -12.54
C ARG A 127 -10.22 -3.47 -11.46
N LEU A 128 -10.42 -3.04 -10.22
CA LEU A 128 -9.74 -3.57 -9.05
C LEU A 128 -10.78 -4.02 -8.01
N GLU A 129 -10.70 -5.28 -7.57
CA GLU A 129 -11.47 -5.81 -6.46
C GLU A 129 -10.52 -6.18 -5.32
N ILE A 130 -10.80 -5.68 -4.13
CA ILE A 130 -10.07 -5.95 -2.90
C ILE A 130 -11.02 -6.62 -1.92
N SER A 131 -10.61 -7.77 -1.38
CA SER A 131 -11.33 -8.49 -0.34
C SER A 131 -10.36 -8.90 0.75
N ILE A 132 -10.72 -8.57 1.99
CA ILE A 132 -9.94 -8.86 3.17
C ILE A 132 -10.89 -9.50 4.18
N LEU A 133 -10.50 -10.67 4.69
CA LEU A 133 -11.26 -11.33 5.75
C LEU A 133 -11.20 -10.54 7.06
N PRO A 134 -12.14 -10.78 8.00
CA PRO A 134 -12.11 -10.16 9.32
C PRO A 134 -10.73 -10.17 9.98
N LEU A 135 -10.33 -9.04 10.54
CA LEU A 135 -9.02 -8.83 11.14
C LEU A 135 -9.14 -8.59 12.63
N ARG A 136 -8.18 -9.09 13.40
CA ARG A 136 -8.00 -8.76 14.82
C ARG A 136 -6.73 -7.94 14.96
N LEU A 137 -6.86 -6.74 15.47
CA LEU A 137 -5.79 -5.80 15.74
C LEU A 137 -5.57 -5.72 17.26
N THR A 138 -4.46 -6.26 17.74
CA THR A 138 -4.10 -6.27 19.15
C THR A 138 -2.94 -5.32 19.39
N LEU A 139 -3.17 -4.29 20.20
CA LEU A 139 -2.21 -3.23 20.45
C LEU A 139 -2.10 -2.99 21.94
N ASP A 140 -0.89 -2.80 22.44
CA ASP A 140 -0.70 -2.16 23.73
C ASP A 140 -0.03 -0.81 23.58
N GLN A 141 0.05 -0.08 24.69
CA GLN A 141 0.59 1.27 24.69
C GLN A 141 2.02 1.36 24.13
N ASP A 142 2.90 0.40 24.42
CA ASP A 142 4.29 0.46 23.94
C ASP A 142 4.36 0.13 22.45
N THR A 143 3.56 -0.84 22.00
CA THR A 143 3.44 -1.18 20.57
C THR A 143 2.87 -0.02 19.76
N LEU A 144 1.88 0.70 20.29
CA LEU A 144 1.32 1.89 19.64
C LEU A 144 2.34 3.02 19.56
N HIS A 145 3.08 3.30 20.64
CA HIS A 145 4.16 4.29 20.61
C HIS A 145 5.27 3.93 19.62
N TRP A 146 5.61 2.64 19.52
CA TRP A 146 6.55 2.18 18.50
C TRP A 146 6.00 2.40 17.09
N LEU A 147 4.72 2.08 16.84
CA LEU A 147 4.07 2.24 15.53
C LEU A 147 4.03 3.71 15.10
N ASP A 148 3.73 4.61 16.03
CA ASP A 148 3.73 6.06 15.81
C ASP A 148 5.12 6.56 15.39
N ALA A 149 6.15 6.23 16.17
CA ALA A 149 7.54 6.59 15.84
C ALA A 149 8.02 5.94 14.52
N PHE A 150 7.57 4.71 14.23
CA PHE A 150 7.86 4.04 12.97
C PHE A 150 7.17 4.75 11.80
N ALA A 151 5.89 5.13 11.94
CA ALA A 151 5.14 5.86 10.91
C ALA A 151 5.79 7.22 10.59
N ASP A 152 6.25 7.94 11.60
CA ASP A 152 7.02 9.18 11.42
C ASP A 152 8.31 8.93 10.61
N SER A 153 9.02 7.85 10.94
CA SER A 153 10.25 7.48 10.22
C SER A 153 9.98 7.13 8.76
N VAL A 154 8.93 6.36 8.48
CA VAL A 154 8.56 5.97 7.11
C VAL A 154 8.08 7.18 6.32
N SER A 155 7.24 8.02 6.92
CA SER A 155 6.75 9.24 6.28
C SER A 155 7.90 10.14 5.83
N MET A 156 8.90 10.35 6.70
CA MET A 156 10.11 11.09 6.34
C MET A 156 10.83 10.51 5.11
N TYR A 157 10.95 9.18 5.01
CA TYR A 157 11.58 8.54 3.85
C TYR A 157 10.74 8.60 2.58
N VAL A 158 9.42 8.52 2.70
CA VAL A 158 8.51 8.65 1.55
C VAL A 158 8.58 10.06 0.99
N TYR A 159 8.50 11.09 1.84
CA TYR A 159 8.64 12.49 1.38
C TYR A 159 10.03 12.77 0.80
N ALA A 160 11.10 12.29 1.43
CA ALA A 160 12.45 12.45 0.89
C ALA A 160 12.67 11.73 -0.46
N ALA A 161 11.95 10.64 -0.72
CA ALA A 161 11.99 9.96 -2.02
C ALA A 161 11.15 10.67 -3.09
N MET A 162 10.13 11.44 -2.69
CA MET A 162 9.30 12.24 -3.59
C MET A 162 9.92 13.62 -3.92
N ASP A 163 10.78 14.16 -3.05
CA ASP A 163 11.48 15.45 -3.24
C ASP A 163 12.66 15.41 -4.23
N VAL A 164 13.01 14.23 -4.78
CA VAL A 164 14.09 14.09 -5.77
C VAL A 164 13.67 14.56 -7.18
N GLU A 165 12.40 14.91 -7.40
CA GLU A 165 11.90 15.49 -8.66
C GLU A 165 11.70 17.01 -8.61
N ALA A 166 12.14 17.70 -7.55
CA ALA A 166 12.17 19.16 -7.55
C ALA A 166 13.40 19.65 -8.35
N PRO A 167 13.24 20.40 -9.46
CA PRO A 167 14.38 21.03 -10.11
C PRO A 167 14.99 22.03 -9.13
N LEU A 168 16.21 21.74 -8.68
CA LEU A 168 17.07 22.68 -7.98
C LEU A 168 17.36 23.82 -8.95
N PHE A 169 16.63 24.92 -8.82
CA PHE A 169 17.07 26.21 -9.33
C PHE A 169 18.17 26.70 -8.39
N GLU A 170 19.40 26.27 -8.66
CA GLU A 170 20.59 26.99 -8.21
C GLU A 170 20.84 28.09 -9.23
N ASP A 171 20.35 29.30 -8.95
CA ASP A 171 20.87 30.53 -9.53
C ASP A 171 21.05 31.53 -8.37
N GLU A 172 22.11 31.33 -7.58
CA GLU A 172 22.75 32.42 -6.87
C GLU A 172 23.88 32.91 -7.77
N ASP A 173 23.64 33.99 -8.51
CA ASP A 173 24.72 34.85 -9.01
C ASP A 173 24.36 36.32 -8.78
N GLU A 174 25.41 37.03 -8.38
CA GLU A 174 25.46 38.32 -7.72
C GLU A 174 25.09 39.53 -8.61
N GLU A 175 24.93 40.67 -7.93
CA GLU A 175 24.65 42.00 -8.44
C GLU A 175 25.51 42.49 -9.63
N GLY A 176 24.87 43.19 -10.57
CA GLY A 176 25.41 44.44 -11.13
C GLY A 176 25.84 44.44 -12.61
N GLY A 177 25.12 45.20 -13.45
CA GLY A 177 25.67 45.72 -14.71
C GLY A 177 24.67 45.87 -15.85
N GLU A 178 24.25 47.10 -16.14
CA GLU A 178 23.53 47.48 -17.36
C GLU A 178 24.35 47.19 -18.62
N GLY A 179 23.74 46.58 -19.64
CA GLY A 179 24.32 46.44 -20.97
C GLY A 179 23.43 45.69 -21.95
N THR A 180 22.68 46.42 -22.78
CA THR A 180 21.88 45.92 -23.91
C THR A 180 22.75 45.35 -25.04
N VAL A 181 22.52 44.09 -25.44
CA VAL A 181 22.71 43.61 -26.83
C VAL A 181 21.70 42.49 -27.13
N GLU A 182 20.94 42.65 -28.22
CA GLU A 182 20.00 41.67 -28.78
C GLU A 182 20.73 40.39 -29.23
N HIS A 183 20.28 39.21 -28.77
CA HIS A 183 20.61 37.94 -29.41
C HIS A 183 19.55 36.85 -29.12
N ILE A 184 18.74 36.57 -30.15
CA ILE A 184 18.13 35.29 -30.54
C ILE A 184 17.55 34.44 -29.39
N MET A 185 16.22 34.47 -29.22
CA MET A 185 15.47 33.48 -28.43
C MET A 185 15.80 32.05 -28.91
N PRO A 186 16.38 31.16 -28.08
CA PRO A 186 16.10 29.75 -28.25
C PRO A 186 14.69 29.54 -27.73
N SER A 187 13.76 29.18 -28.62
CA SER A 187 12.48 28.63 -28.22
C SER A 187 12.77 27.38 -27.40
N THR A 188 12.78 27.50 -26.07
CA THR A 188 12.89 26.37 -25.16
C THR A 188 11.59 25.60 -25.35
N THR A 189 11.63 24.68 -26.30
CA THR A 189 10.61 23.67 -26.46
C THR A 189 10.71 22.87 -25.18
N THR A 190 9.84 23.21 -24.21
CA THR A 190 9.66 22.41 -23.00
C THR A 190 9.24 21.05 -23.51
N ILE A 191 10.20 20.14 -23.65
CA ILE A 191 9.93 18.73 -23.86
C ILE A 191 9.26 18.33 -22.55
N ARG A 192 7.92 18.41 -22.54
CA ARG A 192 7.10 17.79 -21.51
C ARG A 192 7.45 16.31 -21.61
N THR A 193 8.33 15.85 -20.72
CA THR A 193 8.52 14.44 -20.47
C THR A 193 7.10 13.90 -20.23
N PRO A 194 6.57 13.02 -21.09
CA PRO A 194 5.24 12.50 -20.87
C PRO A 194 5.30 11.78 -19.53
N SER A 195 4.55 12.31 -18.55
CA SER A 195 4.30 11.60 -17.29
C SER A 195 3.91 10.17 -17.67
N PRO A 196 4.47 9.13 -17.02
CA PRO A 196 4.11 7.76 -17.34
C PRO A 196 2.58 7.65 -17.35
N PRO A 197 1.99 7.00 -18.36
CA PRO A 197 0.54 6.91 -18.46
C PRO A 197 0.01 6.29 -17.16
N GLY A 198 -0.64 7.12 -16.35
CA GLY A 198 -1.19 6.71 -15.07
C GLY A 198 -2.19 5.59 -15.31
N VAL A 199 -2.13 4.54 -14.49
CA VAL A 199 -3.12 3.46 -14.55
C VAL A 199 -4.46 4.06 -14.10
N TRP A 200 -5.34 4.30 -15.06
CA TRP A 200 -6.71 4.75 -14.79
C TRP A 200 -7.56 3.54 -14.38
N LEU A 201 -8.19 3.61 -13.21
CA LEU A 201 -9.12 2.59 -12.74
C LEU A 201 -10.56 3.07 -12.97
N ASP A 202 -11.29 2.36 -13.81
CA ASP A 202 -12.71 2.63 -14.03
C ASP A 202 -13.53 2.34 -12.77
N SER A 203 -13.16 1.28 -12.06
CA SER A 203 -13.87 0.89 -10.86
C SER A 203 -12.96 0.22 -9.84
N VAL A 204 -13.12 0.60 -8.57
CA VAL A 204 -12.53 -0.11 -7.44
C VAL A 204 -13.64 -0.57 -6.52
N LYS A 205 -13.64 -1.86 -6.20
CA LYS A 205 -14.59 -2.46 -5.28
C LYS A 205 -13.82 -2.99 -4.07
N ILE A 206 -14.15 -2.48 -2.90
CA ILE A 206 -13.60 -2.92 -1.62
C ILE A 206 -14.72 -3.65 -0.89
N SER A 207 -14.49 -4.90 -0.52
CA SER A 207 -15.45 -5.72 0.21
C SER A 207 -15.69 -5.14 1.61
N GLU A 208 -16.82 -5.50 2.23
CA GLU A 208 -16.99 -5.21 3.66
C GLU A 208 -15.85 -5.83 4.48
N LEU A 209 -15.44 -5.13 5.53
CA LEU A 209 -14.35 -5.55 6.40
C LEU A 209 -14.78 -5.40 7.86
N LEU A 210 -14.58 -6.44 8.64
CA LEU A 210 -14.72 -6.39 10.09
C LEU A 210 -13.34 -6.31 10.72
N VAL A 211 -13.15 -5.36 11.62
CA VAL A 211 -11.92 -5.23 12.42
C VAL A 211 -12.28 -5.28 13.89
N CYS A 212 -11.80 -6.30 14.59
CA CYS A 212 -11.84 -6.37 16.04
C CYS A 212 -10.56 -5.73 16.60
N ILE A 213 -10.71 -4.75 17.47
CA ILE A 213 -9.60 -3.99 18.05
C ILE A 213 -9.54 -4.34 19.54
N ASP A 214 -8.37 -4.80 19.97
CA ASP A 214 -8.02 -4.96 21.37
C ASP A 214 -6.89 -4.00 21.71
N TYR A 215 -7.18 -3.03 22.57
CA TYR A 215 -6.20 -2.09 23.05
C TYR A 215 -6.01 -2.21 24.56
N ARG A 216 -4.75 -2.40 24.99
CA ARG A 216 -4.37 -2.44 26.40
C ARG A 216 -3.46 -1.29 26.80
N CYS A 217 -4.00 -0.36 27.57
CA CYS A 217 -3.21 0.68 28.22
C CYS A 217 -2.38 0.10 29.39
N LYS A 218 -1.14 0.59 29.55
CA LYS A 218 -0.29 0.25 30.70
C LYS A 218 -0.26 1.37 31.73
N ARG A 219 -0.18 2.63 31.30
CA ARG A 219 -0.03 3.82 32.14
C ARG A 219 -0.68 5.04 31.48
N VAL A 220 -1.24 5.92 32.30
CA VAL A 220 -1.77 7.21 31.81
C VAL A 220 -0.85 8.34 32.26
N ASN A 221 -0.41 9.18 31.32
CA ASN A 221 0.38 10.36 31.65
C ASN A 221 -0.52 11.54 32.01
N MET A 222 -0.81 11.70 33.30
CA MET A 222 -1.66 12.78 33.82
C MET A 222 -1.15 14.20 33.47
N ARG A 223 0.15 14.36 33.19
CA ARG A 223 0.71 15.67 32.82
C ARG A 223 0.37 16.01 31.37
N ARG A 224 0.46 15.05 30.45
CA ARG A 224 0.08 15.19 29.04
C ARG A 224 -1.42 15.33 28.89
N LEU A 225 -2.19 14.51 29.60
CA LEU A 225 -3.65 14.60 29.64
C LEU A 225 -4.13 16.00 30.04
N ARG A 226 -3.58 16.57 31.12
CA ARG A 226 -3.92 17.94 31.56
C ARG A 226 -3.54 19.03 30.56
N ARG A 227 -2.61 18.75 29.65
CA ARG A 227 -2.23 19.66 28.55
C ARG A 227 -3.11 19.49 27.30
N GLY A 228 -4.12 18.62 27.35
CA GLY A 228 -5.03 18.38 26.24
C GLY A 228 -4.57 17.32 25.25
N ASP A 229 -3.58 16.50 25.62
CA ASP A 229 -3.15 15.38 24.76
C ASP A 229 -4.26 14.33 24.66
N ARG A 230 -4.89 14.25 23.49
CA ARG A 230 -6.04 13.38 23.23
C ARG A 230 -5.66 11.90 23.19
N ALA A 231 -4.40 11.56 22.95
CA ALA A 231 -3.97 10.16 22.97
C ALA A 231 -4.04 9.59 24.41
N GLU A 232 -3.75 10.41 25.42
CA GLU A 232 -3.88 10.00 26.83
C GLU A 232 -5.33 9.84 27.28
N LEU A 233 -6.29 10.39 26.54
CA LEU A 233 -7.72 10.19 26.76
C LEU A 233 -8.14 8.76 26.38
N ILE A 234 -7.55 8.19 25.32
CA ILE A 234 -7.76 6.80 24.92
C ILE A 234 -7.23 5.85 26.00
N ASN A 235 -6.12 6.20 26.63
CA ASN A 235 -5.51 5.43 27.72
C ASN A 235 -6.40 5.33 28.99
N LEU A 236 -7.40 6.21 29.13
CA LEU A 236 -8.39 6.17 30.20
C LEU A 236 -9.58 5.26 29.92
N LEU A 237 -9.69 4.69 28.72
CA LEU A 237 -10.80 3.82 28.33
C LEU A 237 -10.40 2.36 28.55
N PRO A 238 -10.79 1.72 29.67
CA PRO A 238 -10.53 0.29 29.91
C PRO A 238 -11.33 -0.65 29.00
N ILE A 239 -11.99 -0.13 27.95
CA ILE A 239 -13.12 -0.76 27.23
C ILE A 239 -12.79 -1.04 25.76
N LEU A 240 -11.53 -0.89 25.35
CA LEU A 240 -11.14 -1.19 23.96
C LEU A 240 -10.68 -2.64 23.79
N GLU A 241 -11.13 -3.57 24.62
CA GLU A 241 -10.97 -5.01 24.36
C GLU A 241 -12.23 -5.51 23.66
N GLY A 242 -12.06 -6.08 22.46
CA GLY A 242 -13.16 -6.59 21.63
C GLY A 242 -13.99 -5.50 20.91
N LEU A 243 -13.43 -4.31 20.65
CA LEU A 243 -14.15 -3.30 19.87
C LEU A 243 -14.26 -3.75 18.41
N GLU A 244 -15.47 -4.07 17.98
CA GLU A 244 -15.74 -4.44 16.59
C GLU A 244 -16.15 -3.23 15.75
N VAL A 245 -15.35 -2.96 14.71
CA VAL A 245 -15.61 -1.92 13.72
C VAL A 245 -15.91 -2.59 12.39
N LYS A 246 -17.14 -2.39 11.89
CA LYS A 246 -17.56 -2.90 10.58
C LYS A 246 -17.50 -1.79 9.53
N PHE A 247 -16.61 -1.94 8.57
CA PHE A 247 -16.52 -1.12 7.37
C PHE A 247 -17.47 -1.66 6.31
N ARG A 248 -18.27 -0.76 5.72
CA ARG A 248 -19.16 -1.11 4.61
C ARG A 248 -18.35 -1.30 3.35
N SER A 249 -18.88 -2.11 2.43
CA SER A 249 -18.30 -2.22 1.09
C SER A 249 -18.29 -0.85 0.41
N ALA A 250 -17.17 -0.53 -0.24
CA ALA A 250 -17.02 0.69 -1.03
C ALA A 250 -16.96 0.33 -2.52
N HIS A 251 -17.67 1.12 -3.34
CA HIS A 251 -17.55 1.07 -4.79
C HIS A 251 -17.24 2.47 -5.30
N LEU A 252 -16.06 2.58 -5.90
CA LEU A 252 -15.50 3.82 -6.40
C LEU A 252 -15.42 3.71 -7.91
N GLN A 253 -15.70 4.80 -8.61
CA GLN A 253 -15.68 4.85 -10.06
C GLN A 253 -14.75 5.96 -10.54
N SER A 254 -14.13 5.75 -11.71
CA SER A 254 -13.31 6.73 -12.41
C SER A 254 -12.16 7.31 -11.55
N ILE A 255 -11.37 6.43 -10.93
CA ILE A 255 -10.21 6.82 -10.12
C ILE A 255 -8.99 7.03 -11.01
N ARG A 256 -8.58 8.29 -11.18
CA ARG A 256 -7.54 8.70 -12.14
C ARG A 256 -6.16 8.15 -11.81
N SER A 257 -5.89 7.88 -10.54
CA SER A 257 -4.62 7.36 -10.07
C SER A 257 -4.79 6.52 -8.81
N VAL A 258 -3.94 5.49 -8.65
CA VAL A 258 -3.82 4.72 -7.41
C VAL A 258 -3.51 5.63 -6.21
N SER A 259 -2.83 6.77 -6.40
CA SER A 259 -2.58 7.74 -5.33
C SER A 259 -3.86 8.38 -4.76
N GLN A 260 -4.95 8.45 -5.53
CA GLN A 260 -6.22 8.94 -5.01
C GLN A 260 -6.91 7.93 -4.06
N LEU A 261 -6.48 6.66 -4.07
CA LEU A 261 -7.00 5.66 -3.12
C LEU A 261 -6.48 5.88 -1.70
N SER A 262 -5.31 6.50 -1.52
CA SER A 262 -4.76 6.78 -0.17
C SER A 262 -5.37 8.02 0.48
N GLU A 263 -6.13 8.83 -0.26
CA GLU A 263 -6.81 10.03 0.25
C GLU A 263 -8.25 9.77 0.74
N LEU A 264 -8.69 8.50 0.69
CA LEU A 264 -9.99 8.03 1.18
C LEU A 264 -9.92 7.52 2.62
#